data_AF-A0A668U0C4-F1
#
_entry.id   AF-A0A668U0C4-F1
#
_cell.length_a   1.000
_cell.length_b   1.000
_cell.length_c   1.000
_cell.angle_alpha   90.00
_cell.angle_beta   90.00
_cell.angle_gamma   90.00
#
_symmetry.space_group_name_H-M   'P 1'
#
loop_
_entity.id
_entity.type
_entity.pdbx_description
1 polymer ?
#
loop_
_entity_poly.entity_id
_entity_poly.type
_entity_poly.pdbx_seq_one_letter_code
_entity_poly.pdbx_strand_id
1 'polypeptide(L)'
;YPYVLSLCISGSGGFIFKQWKKRFLLITAEGSLLVCHDASSPPSQLVLLQNSCEAIVEGKEILDLPKLPSGGGRDCCFALILPQNKYLLLLAETSDFLSHTEKNDEKLKNEFNVLTCP
;
A
#
# COMPACT_ATOMS: atom_id res chain seq x y z
N TYR A 1 1.16 -6.28 13.57
CA TYR A 1 2.57 -6.24 13.15
C TYR A 1 2.72 -5.17 12.09
N PRO A 2 3.71 -4.27 12.15
CA PRO A 2 3.90 -3.27 11.12
C PRO A 2 4.39 -3.94 9.84
N TYR A 3 3.75 -3.64 8.71
CA TYR A 3 4.14 -4.19 7.42
C TYR A 3 5.16 -3.26 6.77
N VAL A 4 6.30 -3.81 6.36
CA VAL A 4 7.32 -3.03 5.64
C VAL A 4 6.98 -3.12 4.16
N LEU A 5 6.45 -2.03 3.61
CA LEU A 5 5.95 -2.00 2.24
C LEU A 5 6.62 -0.86 1.50
N SER A 6 6.84 -1.06 0.21
CA SER A 6 7.21 0.04 -0.66
C SER A 6 5.94 0.81 -1.03
N LEU A 7 5.90 2.09 -0.65
CA LEU A 7 4.78 2.98 -0.87
C LEU A 7 5.10 3.97 -1.99
N CYS A 8 4.17 4.14 -2.93
CA CYS A 8 4.21 5.18 -3.95
C CYS A 8 2.87 5.91 -3.97
N ILE A 9 2.89 7.22 -3.68
CA ILE A 9 1.70 8.06 -3.62
C ILE A 9 1.68 8.93 -4.88
N SER A 10 0.57 8.93 -5.62
CA SER A 10 0.36 9.88 -6.71
C SER A 10 -0.68 10.93 -6.30
N GLY A 11 -0.27 12.19 -6.22
CA GLY A 11 -1.15 13.35 -6.07
C GLY A 11 -1.57 13.95 -7.42
N SER A 12 -2.77 14.53 -7.47
CA SER A 12 -3.30 15.26 -8.63
C SER A 12 -2.46 16.52 -8.91
N GLY A 13 -1.39 16.37 -9.69
CA GLY A 13 -0.44 17.45 -9.94
C GLY A 13 0.70 17.05 -10.88
N GLY A 14 0.38 16.49 -12.05
CA GLY A 14 1.18 16.50 -13.30
C GLY A 14 2.58 15.87 -13.35
N PHE A 15 3.35 15.87 -12.27
CA PHE A 15 4.74 15.40 -12.17
C PHE A 15 5.01 14.93 -10.73
N ILE A 16 4.24 13.95 -10.26
CA ILE A 16 4.61 13.28 -9.02
C ILE A 16 5.63 12.22 -9.42
N PHE A 17 6.86 12.38 -8.95
CA PHE A 17 7.87 11.33 -9.02
C PHE A 17 7.26 10.08 -8.39
N LYS A 18 6.84 9.13 -9.23
CA LYS A 18 6.33 7.83 -8.81
C LYS A 18 7.49 6.97 -8.31
N GLN A 19 8.05 7.39 -7.19
CA GLN A 19 9.22 6.77 -6.59
C GLN A 19 8.75 5.92 -5.42
N TRP A 20 9.07 4.63 -5.53
CA TRP A 20 8.89 3.69 -4.45
C TRP A 20 9.79 4.06 -3.27
N LYS A 21 9.17 4.24 -2.10
CA LYS A 21 9.89 4.46 -0.85
C LYS A 21 9.49 3.37 0.13
N LYS A 22 10.48 2.69 0.70
CA LYS A 22 10.26 1.72 1.77
C LYS A 22 9.76 2.48 3.00
N ARG A 23 8.56 2.14 3.45
CA ARG A 23 7.88 2.75 4.59
C ARG A 23 7.25 1.66 5.45
N PHE A 24 7.11 1.96 6.74
CA PHE A 24 6.36 1.12 7.64
C PHE A 24 4.91 1.52 7.57
N LEU A 25 4.03 0.56 7.31
CA LEU A 25 2.61 0.77 7.28
C LEU A 25 1.96 0.09 8.46
N LEU A 26 1.19 0.87 9.19
CA LEU A 26 0.42 0.41 10.33
C LEU A 26 -1.05 0.67 10.03
N ILE A 27 -1.83 -0.39 10.06
CA ILE A 27 -3.28 -0.32 9.91
C ILE A 27 -3.87 -0.23 11.31
N THR A 28 -4.68 0.79 11.55
CA THR A 28 -5.39 0.94 12.82
C THR A 28 -6.71 0.19 12.77
N ALA A 29 -7.22 -0.21 13.94
CA ALA A 29 -8.55 -0.81 14.06
C ALA A 29 -9.67 0.14 13.60
N GLU A 30 -9.41 1.44 13.57
CA GLU A 30 -10.28 2.49 13.02
C GLU A 30 -10.18 2.62 11.49
N GLY A 31 -9.64 1.62 10.80
CA GLY A 31 -9.53 1.62 9.33
C GLY A 31 -8.72 2.78 8.77
N SER A 32 -7.68 3.22 9.48
CA SER A 32 -6.74 4.23 9.00
C SER A 32 -5.37 3.62 8.76
N LEU A 33 -4.75 3.97 7.65
CA LEU A 33 -3.39 3.58 7.28
C LEU A 33 -2.40 4.66 7.69
N LEU A 34 -1.53 4.32 8.63
CA LEU A 34 -0.46 5.17 9.11
C LEU A 34 0.83 4.80 8.37
N VAL A 35 1.45 5.80 7.75
CA VAL A 35 2.74 5.72 7.07
C VAL A 35 3.81 6.23 8.01
N CYS A 36 4.62 5.33 8.56
CA CYS A 36 5.75 5.63 9.44
C CYS A 36 7.08 5.50 8.68
N HIS A 37 8.07 6.30 9.09
CA HIS A 37 9.45 6.11 8.60
C HIS A 37 10.03 4.80 9.13
N ASP A 38 9.80 4.52 10.41
CA ASP A 38 10.35 3.39 11.15
C ASP A 38 9.32 2.85 12.16
N ALA A 39 9.52 1.64 12.69
CA ALA A 39 8.61 0.99 13.64
C ALA A 39 8.42 1.78 14.95
N SER A 40 9.42 2.58 15.36
CA SER A 40 9.35 3.43 16.56
C SER A 40 9.07 4.91 16.25
N SER A 41 8.96 5.29 14.98
CA SER A 41 8.76 6.68 14.58
C SER A 41 7.27 7.05 14.56
N PRO A 42 6.91 8.32 14.83
CA PRO A 42 5.54 8.78 14.65
C PRO A 42 5.10 8.67 13.18
N PRO A 43 3.79 8.53 12.93
CA PRO A 43 3.25 8.47 11.58
C PRO A 43 3.54 9.76 10.84
N SER A 44 4.29 9.65 9.74
CA SER A 44 4.60 10.75 8.84
C SER A 44 3.37 11.15 8.00
N GLN A 45 2.49 10.20 7.71
CA GLN A 45 1.25 10.45 6.98
C GLN A 45 0.14 9.53 7.49
N LEU A 46 -1.07 10.06 7.62
CA LEU A 46 -2.28 9.30 7.94
C LEU A 46 -3.18 9.30 6.71
N VAL A 47 -3.66 8.12 6.32
CA VAL A 47 -4.60 7.93 5.23
C VAL A 47 -5.84 7.24 5.79
N LEU A 48 -6.99 7.91 5.81
CA LEU A 48 -8.23 7.24 6.14
C LEU A 48 -8.63 6.31 5.00
N LEU A 49 -8.81 5.04 5.30
CA LEU A 49 -9.33 4.05 4.35
C LEU A 49 -10.82 3.83 4.59
N GLN A 50 -11.21 3.79 5.87
CA GLN A 50 -12.60 3.69 6.29
C GLN A 50 -13.41 4.82 5.62
N ASN A 51 -14.40 4.43 4.82
CA ASN A 51 -15.32 5.33 4.11
C ASN A 51 -14.69 6.26 3.04
N SER A 52 -13.38 6.14 2.78
CA SER A 52 -12.66 6.95 1.79
C SER A 52 -12.00 6.11 0.70
N CYS A 53 -11.69 4.84 0.96
CA CYS A 53 -11.18 3.96 -0.09
C CYS A 53 -12.33 3.55 -1.03
N GLU A 54 -12.23 3.90 -2.30
CA GLU A 54 -13.23 3.58 -3.32
C GLU A 54 -13.10 2.14 -3.79
N ALA A 55 -11.86 1.67 -3.97
CA ALA A 55 -11.57 0.33 -4.45
C ALA A 55 -10.13 -0.09 -4.14
N ILE A 56 -9.89 -1.40 -4.15
CA ILE A 56 -8.55 -1.98 -4.10
C ILE A 56 -8.31 -2.67 -5.44
N VAL A 57 -7.28 -2.23 -6.17
CA VAL A 57 -6.96 -2.70 -7.53
C VAL A 57 -5.62 -3.43 -7.50
N GLU A 58 -5.52 -4.62 -8.09
CA GLU A 58 -4.26 -5.36 -8.10
C GLU A 58 -3.27 -4.75 -9.11
N GLY A 59 -1.97 -4.82 -8.82
CA GLY A 59 -0.91 -4.24 -9.63
C GLY A 59 -0.83 -4.80 -11.04
N LYS A 60 -1.35 -6.02 -11.25
CA LYS A 60 -1.54 -6.63 -12.58
C LYS A 60 -2.63 -5.93 -13.40
N GLU A 61 -3.65 -5.36 -12.77
CA GLU A 61 -4.73 -4.61 -13.42
C GLU A 61 -4.36 -3.15 -13.67
N ILE A 62 -3.29 -2.66 -13.01
CA ILE A 62 -2.80 -1.29 -13.19
C ILE A 62 -1.92 -1.23 -14.44
N LEU A 63 -2.51 -0.65 -15.50
CA LEU A 63 -1.81 -0.44 -16.78
C LEU A 63 -0.65 0.55 -16.64
N ASP A 64 -0.84 1.64 -15.90
CA ASP A 64 0.12 2.76 -15.74
C ASP A 64 0.98 2.63 -14.47
N LEU A 65 1.41 1.40 -14.16
CA LEU A 65 2.21 1.12 -12.98
C LEU A 65 3.61 1.73 -13.12
N PRO A 66 4.11 2.49 -12.12
CA PRO A 66 5.49 2.97 -12.16
C PRO A 66 6.50 1.84 -12.15
N LYS A 67 7.72 2.15 -12.59
CA LYS A 67 8.85 1.22 -12.57
C LYS A 67 9.01 0.63 -11.16
N LEU A 68 8.75 -0.66 -11.03
CA LEU A 68 8.85 -1.39 -9.78
C LEU A 68 10.32 -1.42 -9.31
N PRO A 69 10.56 -1.38 -7.99
CA PRO A 69 11.90 -1.58 -7.44
C PRO A 69 12.35 -3.03 -7.67
N SER A 70 13.66 -3.26 -7.62
CA SER A 70 14.25 -4.60 -7.82
C SER A 70 13.66 -5.61 -6.81
N GLY A 71 13.06 -6.70 -7.31
CA GLY A 71 12.36 -7.70 -6.49
C GLY A 71 10.84 -7.48 -6.37
N GLY A 72 10.31 -6.36 -6.87
CA GLY A 72 8.88 -6.10 -6.95
C GLY A 72 8.23 -6.69 -8.21
N GLY A 73 7.21 -7.53 -8.02
CA GLY A 73 6.36 -8.02 -9.10
C GLY A 73 5.00 -7.32 -9.15
N ARG A 74 4.37 -7.28 -10.33
CA ARG A 74 2.98 -6.83 -10.50
C ARG A 74 1.98 -7.65 -9.68
N ASP A 75 2.31 -8.91 -9.43
CA ASP A 75 1.50 -9.86 -8.66
C ASP A 75 1.50 -9.55 -7.16
N CYS A 76 2.58 -8.95 -6.64
CA CYS A 76 2.73 -8.60 -5.21
C CYS A 76 2.49 -7.10 -4.95
N CYS A 77 1.82 -6.44 -5.88
CA CYS A 77 1.53 -5.02 -5.86
C CYS A 77 0.01 -4.84 -5.88
N PHE A 78 -0.49 -3.82 -5.19
CA PHE A 78 -1.89 -3.40 -5.28
C PHE A 78 -1.98 -1.88 -5.05
N ALA A 79 -3.05 -1.27 -5.55
CA ALA A 79 -3.37 0.12 -5.34
C ALA A 79 -4.66 0.27 -4.54
N LEU A 80 -4.63 1.18 -3.58
CA LEU A 80 -5.82 1.68 -2.92
C LEU A 80 -6.26 2.94 -3.67
N ILE A 81 -7.47 2.89 -4.23
CA ILE A 81 -8.10 4.02 -4.91
C ILE A 81 -8.76 4.87 -3.84
N LEU A 82 -8.34 6.13 -3.76
CA LEU A 82 -8.81 7.11 -2.79
C LEU A 82 -9.63 8.20 -3.50
N PRO A 83 -10.46 8.96 -2.76
CA PRO A 83 -11.26 10.01 -3.35
C PRO A 83 -10.37 11.11 -3.89
N GLN A 84 -10.91 11.92 -4.80
CA GLN A 84 -10.20 13.02 -5.47
C GLN A 84 -9.09 12.56 -6.43
N ASN A 85 -9.30 11.41 -7.10
CA ASN A 85 -8.38 10.89 -8.12
C ASN A 85 -6.99 10.53 -7.59
N LYS A 86 -6.89 10.21 -6.29
CA LYS A 86 -5.65 9.81 -5.64
C LYS A 86 -5.57 8.29 -5.57
N TYR A 87 -4.37 7.76 -5.60
CA TYR A 87 -4.15 6.35 -5.36
C TYR A 87 -2.85 6.12 -4.60
N LEU A 88 -2.84 5.10 -3.74
CA LEU A 88 -1.66 4.60 -3.06
C LEU A 88 -1.28 3.27 -3.65
N LEU A 89 -0.10 3.20 -4.23
CA LEU A 89 0.52 1.95 -4.65
C LEU A 89 1.29 1.36 -3.48
N LEU A 90 0.99 0.11 -3.18
CA LEU A 90 1.60 -0.69 -2.14
C LEU A 90 2.24 -1.91 -2.80
N LEU A 91 3.48 -2.15 -2.44
CA LEU A 91 4.24 -3.30 -2.89
C LEU A 91 4.76 -4.05 -1.68
N ALA A 92 4.31 -5.31 -1.56
CA ALA A 92 4.87 -6.26 -0.62
C ALA A 92 6.24 -6.69 -1.13
N GLU A 93 7.30 -6.29 -0.43
CA GLU A 93 8.64 -6.77 -0.73
C GLU A 93 8.70 -8.23 -0.27
N THR A 94 8.72 -9.15 -1.23
CA THR A 94 8.97 -10.58 -0.98
C THR A 94 10.42 -10.72 -0.53
N SER A 95 10.70 -10.40 0.73
CA SER A 95 11.98 -10.78 1.31
C SER A 95 12.05 -12.30 1.39
N ASP A 96 13.17 -12.87 0.95
CA ASP A 96 13.57 -14.29 1.10
C ASP A 96 13.39 -14.86 2.53
N PHE A 97 13.11 -14.02 3.52
CA PHE A 97 12.75 -14.38 4.89
C PHE A 97 11.31 -14.90 5.07
N LEU A 98 10.52 -15.00 3.99
CA LEU A 98 9.10 -15.34 4.01
C LEU A 98 8.76 -16.56 3.14
N SER A 99 9.62 -17.59 3.18
CA SER A 99 9.41 -18.91 2.55
C SER A 99 8.15 -19.68 3.02
N HIS A 100 7.23 -19.03 3.77
CA HIS A 100 5.98 -19.59 4.26
C HIS A 100 4.71 -18.77 3.94
N THR A 101 4.78 -17.64 3.22
CA THR A 101 3.64 -16.70 3.18
C THR A 101 3.27 -16.17 1.80
N GLU A 102 2.72 -17.02 0.94
CA GLU A 102 1.67 -16.58 -0.03
C GLU A 102 0.47 -15.97 0.72
N LYS A 103 0.28 -16.38 1.98
CA LYS A 103 -0.78 -15.90 2.87
C LYS A 103 -0.67 -14.44 3.29
N ASN A 104 0.48 -13.78 3.20
CA ASN A 104 0.64 -12.44 3.76
C ASN A 104 0.07 -11.35 2.86
N ASP A 105 0.22 -11.46 1.53
CA ASP A 105 -0.37 -10.48 0.60
C ASP A 105 -1.89 -10.54 0.67
N GLU A 106 -2.46 -11.76 0.58
CA GLU A 106 -3.90 -11.98 0.70
C GLU A 106 -4.41 -11.55 2.08
N LYS A 107 -3.70 -11.85 3.17
CA LYS A 107 -4.08 -11.40 4.52
C LYS A 107 -4.10 -9.88 4.61
N LEU A 108 -3.08 -9.22 4.08
CA LEU A 108 -2.96 -7.77 4.11
C LEU A 108 -4.08 -7.15 3.27
N LYS A 109 -4.27 -7.62 2.03
CA LYS A 109 -5.38 -7.23 1.16
C LYS A 109 -6.74 -7.47 1.82
N ASN A 110 -6.92 -8.59 2.51
CA ASN A 110 -8.16 -8.89 3.23
C ASN A 110 -8.34 -7.97 4.44
N GLU A 111 -7.26 -7.63 5.16
CA GLU A 111 -7.27 -6.64 6.25
C GLU A 111 -7.68 -5.26 5.71
N PHE A 112 -7.13 -4.82 4.57
CA PHE A 112 -7.59 -3.62 3.88
C PHE A 112 -9.06 -3.74 3.46
N ASN A 113 -9.44 -4.84 2.80
CA ASN A 113 -10.80 -5.03 2.29
C ASN A 113 -11.84 -4.97 3.41
N VAL A 114 -11.58 -5.66 4.52
CA VAL A 114 -12.41 -5.64 5.74
C VAL A 114 -12.56 -4.23 6.31
N LEU A 115 -11.54 -3.38 6.17
CA LEU A 115 -11.57 -2.00 6.68
C LEU A 115 -12.14 -0.98 5.69
N THR A 116 -12.23 -1.35 4.41
CA THR A 116 -12.75 -0.50 3.34
C THR A 116 -14.21 -0.79 2.99
N CYS A 117 -14.74 -1.96 3.38
CA CYS A 117 -16.16 -2.28 3.23
C CYS A 117 -16.99 -1.63 4.35
N PRO A 118 -18.12 -0.95 4.03
CA PRO A 118 -19.06 -0.45 5.03
C PRO A 118 -19.81 -1.58 5.76
#